data_AF-A0A1I1ZK48-F1
#
_entry.id   AF-A0A1I1ZK48-F1
#
_cell.length_a   1.000
_cell.length_b   1.000
_cell.length_c   1.000
_cell.angle_alpha   90.00
_cell.angle_beta   90.00
_cell.angle_gamma   90.00
#
_symmetry.space_group_name_H-M   'P 1'
#
loop_
_entity.id
_entity.type
_entity.pdbx_description
1 polymer ?
#
loop_
_entity_poly.entity_id
_entity_poly.type
_entity_poly.pdbx_seq_one_letter_code
_entity_poly.pdbx_strand_id
1 'polypeptide(L)'
;MKRLLTLFMTVLLMVLFALSAGAANRAELDAAQRDKLDIFFSNFAEAHVGSFVVNNEIPMDSFVNFGIRHNLINRKYDLVNVNDGYWGVKKEAVEAAIYKYFGRSIQAASSRQYTLTNDLYIVPKAGGEAFTFAQVADWNESGNGVWTGLANVYTASSGFTGNVHGTVEQWRREAPEDVPALTGRYMFTVTRSPADAERYVLVDWLGQ
;
A
#
# COMPACT_ATOMS: atom_id res chain seq x y z
N MET A 1 -1.05 33.67 -11.75
CA MET A 1 -2.06 33.22 -10.76
C MET A 1 -1.88 31.76 -10.35
N LYS A 2 -1.89 30.78 -11.28
CA LYS A 2 -1.70 29.35 -10.94
C LYS A 2 -0.42 29.06 -10.14
N ARG A 3 0.75 29.59 -10.57
CA ARG A 3 2.03 29.38 -9.87
C ARG A 3 2.12 30.00 -8.48
N LEU A 4 1.41 31.11 -8.24
CA LEU A 4 1.35 31.77 -6.93
C LEU A 4 0.45 30.98 -5.98
N LEU A 5 -0.66 30.42 -6.50
CA LEU A 5 -1.55 29.53 -5.76
C LEU A 5 -0.86 28.21 -5.37
N THR A 6 -0.06 27.62 -6.28
CA THR A 6 0.73 26.41 -6.00
C THR A 6 1.76 26.68 -4.91
N LEU A 7 2.50 27.80 -4.98
CA LEU A 7 3.49 28.16 -3.95
C LEU A 7 2.83 28.38 -2.58
N PHE A 8 1.69 29.07 -2.55
CA PHE A 8 0.93 29.32 -1.32
C PHE A 8 0.38 28.02 -0.71
N MET A 9 -0.09 27.08 -1.54
CA MET A 9 -0.59 25.79 -1.08
C MET A 9 0.55 24.87 -0.58
N THR A 10 1.74 24.94 -1.20
CA THR A 10 2.92 24.16 -0.75
C THR A 10 3.44 24.69 0.59
N VAL A 11 3.46 26.01 0.77
CA VAL A 11 3.83 26.65 2.06
C VAL A 11 2.77 26.40 3.12
N LEU A 12 1.48 26.44 2.78
CA LEU A 12 0.40 26.10 3.71
C LEU A 12 0.46 24.64 4.15
N LEU A 13 0.85 23.71 3.27
CA LEU A 13 1.09 22.31 3.63
C LEU A 13 2.31 22.19 4.57
N MET A 14 3.42 22.87 4.29
CA MET A 14 4.58 22.89 5.21
C MET A 14 4.26 23.53 6.56
N VAL A 15 3.37 24.53 6.60
CA VAL A 15 2.92 25.17 7.85
C VAL A 15 1.92 24.28 8.60
N LEU A 16 1.11 23.46 7.92
CA LEU A 16 0.28 22.42 8.54
C LEU A 16 1.12 21.28 9.13
N PHE A 17 2.31 21.00 8.60
CA PHE A 17 3.31 20.13 9.24
C PHE A 17 4.11 20.82 10.36
N ALA A 18 4.11 22.16 10.42
CA ALA A 18 4.79 22.95 11.46
C ALA A 18 3.87 23.39 12.62
N LEU A 19 2.55 23.28 12.48
CA LEU A 19 1.56 23.68 13.49
C LEU A 19 0.68 22.49 13.91
N SER A 20 1.28 21.55 14.64
CA SER A 20 0.59 20.79 15.68
C SER A 20 1.57 20.42 16.81
N ALA A 21 2.13 21.44 17.47
CA ALA A 21 2.60 21.29 18.86
C ALA A 21 1.44 21.36 19.86
N GLY A 22 0.24 20.90 19.47
CA GLY A 22 -0.67 20.30 20.43
C GLY A 22 -0.09 18.93 20.71
N ALA A 23 -0.02 18.51 21.98
CA ALA A 23 0.41 17.16 22.34
C ALA A 23 -0.52 16.13 21.68
N ALA A 24 -0.28 15.82 20.40
CA ALA A 24 -0.78 14.62 19.78
C ALA A 24 -0.18 13.50 20.63
N ASN A 25 -1.03 12.81 21.37
CA ASN A 25 -0.63 11.60 22.05
C ASN A 25 0.00 10.74 20.96
N ARG A 26 1.32 10.54 21.05
CA ARG A 26 2.01 9.50 20.30
C ARG A 26 1.49 8.20 20.90
N ALA A 27 0.31 7.79 20.46
CA ALA A 27 -0.31 6.56 20.90
C ALA A 27 0.64 5.45 20.46
N GLU A 28 1.32 4.85 21.42
CA GLU A 28 2.20 3.74 21.16
C GLU A 28 1.33 2.61 20.62
N LEU A 29 1.54 2.24 19.36
CA LEU A 29 0.83 1.14 18.72
C LEU A 29 1.14 -0.14 19.51
N ASP A 30 0.10 -0.82 19.98
CA ASP A 30 0.29 -2.17 20.50
C ASP A 30 0.71 -3.13 19.37
N ALA A 31 1.21 -4.31 19.73
CA ALA A 31 1.71 -5.29 18.77
C ALA A 31 0.63 -5.72 17.75
N ALA A 32 -0.61 -5.90 18.19
CA ALA A 32 -1.69 -6.35 17.32
C ALA A 32 -2.12 -5.26 16.32
N GLN A 33 -2.11 -3.99 16.74
CA GLN A 33 -2.35 -2.84 15.86
C GLN A 33 -1.21 -2.66 14.86
N ARG A 34 0.03 -2.80 15.32
CA ARG A 34 1.22 -2.77 14.46
C ARG A 34 1.16 -3.83 13.39
N ASP A 35 0.90 -5.09 13.75
CA ASP A 35 0.79 -6.19 12.78
C ASP A 35 -0.31 -5.92 11.73
N LYS A 36 -1.47 -5.41 12.15
CA LYS A 36 -2.55 -5.01 11.24
C LYS A 36 -2.12 -3.92 10.26
N LEU A 37 -1.37 -2.92 10.74
CA LEU A 37 -0.87 -1.83 9.91
C LEU A 37 0.24 -2.30 8.97
N ASP A 38 1.14 -3.16 9.44
CA ASP A 38 2.19 -3.79 8.62
C ASP A 38 1.56 -4.59 7.48
N ILE A 39 0.53 -5.41 7.76
CA ILE A 39 -0.23 -6.13 6.73
C ILE A 39 -0.89 -5.13 5.77
N PHE A 40 -1.54 -4.09 6.28
CA PHE A 40 -2.18 -3.08 5.46
C PHE A 40 -1.18 -2.42 4.50
N PHE A 41 -0.04 -1.92 5.00
CA PHE A 41 0.98 -1.28 4.17
C PHE A 41 1.70 -2.26 3.23
N SER A 42 1.88 -3.52 3.65
CA SER A 42 2.48 -4.56 2.82
C SER A 42 1.68 -4.79 1.54
N ASN A 43 0.35 -4.69 1.57
CA ASN A 43 -0.47 -4.82 0.36
C ASN A 43 -0.09 -3.80 -0.73
N PHE A 44 0.30 -2.57 -0.36
CA PHE A 44 0.72 -1.55 -1.31
C PHE A 44 2.16 -1.76 -1.77
N ALA A 45 3.03 -2.20 -0.87
CA ALA A 45 4.43 -2.51 -1.18
C ALA A 45 4.56 -3.71 -2.14
N GLU A 46 3.82 -4.80 -1.87
CA GLU A 46 3.69 -5.99 -2.73
C GLU A 46 3.13 -5.64 -4.11
N ALA A 47 2.19 -4.70 -4.17
CA ALA A 47 1.64 -4.20 -5.42
C ALA A 47 2.58 -3.23 -6.17
N HIS A 48 3.71 -2.85 -5.58
CA HIS A 48 4.62 -1.80 -6.06
C HIS A 48 3.87 -0.50 -6.41
N VAL A 49 2.98 -0.05 -5.52
CA VAL A 49 2.28 1.22 -5.70
C VAL A 49 3.29 2.36 -5.67
N GLY A 50 3.39 3.10 -6.77
CA GLY A 50 4.24 4.29 -6.88
C GLY A 50 3.75 5.46 -6.03
N SER A 51 4.56 6.50 -5.92
CA SER A 51 4.22 7.66 -5.09
C SER A 51 3.00 8.44 -5.61
N PHE A 52 2.09 8.84 -4.71
CA PHE A 52 0.95 9.70 -4.99
C PHE A 52 0.52 10.51 -3.76
N VAL A 53 -0.23 11.59 -4.01
CA VAL A 53 -0.90 12.42 -2.99
C VAL A 53 -2.33 12.65 -3.47
N VAL A 54 -3.33 12.49 -2.62
CA VAL A 54 -4.73 12.81 -2.94
C VAL A 54 -4.83 14.28 -3.37
N ASN A 55 -5.47 14.48 -4.53
CA ASN A 55 -5.54 15.71 -5.35
C ASN A 55 -4.45 15.88 -6.43
N ASN A 56 -3.49 14.96 -6.50
CA ASN A 56 -2.83 14.57 -7.75
C ASN A 56 -3.37 13.18 -8.11
N GLU A 57 -4.11 13.07 -9.22
CA GLU A 57 -4.81 11.84 -9.62
C GLU A 57 -3.87 10.62 -9.56
N ILE A 58 -4.22 9.61 -8.74
CA ILE A 58 -3.59 8.28 -8.83
C ILE A 58 -3.89 7.78 -10.26
N PRO A 59 -2.88 7.48 -11.08
CA PRO A 59 -3.13 7.02 -12.44
C PRO A 59 -4.00 5.75 -12.42
N MET A 60 -4.95 5.63 -13.35
CA MET A 60 -5.79 4.43 -13.46
C MET A 60 -4.96 3.13 -13.53
N ASP A 61 -3.82 3.18 -14.22
CA ASP A 61 -2.86 2.07 -14.28
C ASP A 61 -2.42 1.62 -12.88
N SER A 62 -2.18 2.54 -11.95
CA SER A 62 -1.75 2.23 -10.59
C SER A 62 -2.85 1.54 -9.79
N PHE A 63 -4.11 1.97 -9.95
CA PHE A 63 -5.26 1.29 -9.34
C PHE A 63 -5.43 -0.12 -9.89
N VAL A 64 -5.43 -0.27 -11.21
CA VAL A 64 -5.62 -1.57 -11.87
C VAL A 64 -4.48 -2.52 -11.51
N ASN A 65 -3.22 -2.07 -11.56
CA ASN A 65 -2.07 -2.85 -11.15
C ASN A 65 -2.18 -3.29 -9.67
N PHE A 66 -2.54 -2.37 -8.77
CA PHE A 66 -2.78 -2.71 -7.37
C PHE A 66 -3.84 -3.80 -7.22
N GLY A 67 -5.02 -3.60 -7.79
CA GLY A 67 -6.12 -4.55 -7.63
C GLY A 67 -5.78 -5.93 -8.20
N ILE A 68 -5.10 -5.99 -9.34
CA ILE A 68 -4.65 -7.26 -9.93
C ILE A 68 -3.61 -7.95 -9.04
N ARG A 69 -2.53 -7.25 -8.64
CA ARG A 69 -1.49 -7.84 -7.80
C ARG A 69 -2.01 -8.27 -6.43
N HIS A 70 -2.84 -7.44 -5.80
CA HIS A 70 -3.47 -7.80 -4.53
C HIS A 70 -4.27 -9.10 -4.64
N ASN A 71 -5.09 -9.25 -5.69
CA ASN A 71 -5.86 -10.48 -5.89
C ASN A 71 -4.98 -11.69 -6.22
N LEU A 72 -3.92 -11.52 -7.00
CA LEU A 72 -2.99 -12.61 -7.31
C LEU A 72 -2.27 -13.16 -6.07
N ILE A 73 -1.85 -12.27 -5.18
CA ILE A 73 -1.08 -12.61 -3.98
C ILE A 73 -2.01 -13.15 -2.89
N ASN A 74 -3.12 -12.44 -2.62
CA ASN A 74 -3.93 -12.69 -1.43
C ASN A 74 -5.20 -13.52 -1.69
N ARG A 75 -5.60 -13.71 -2.96
CA ARG A 75 -6.87 -14.37 -3.33
C ARG A 75 -6.69 -15.43 -4.41
N LYS A 76 -5.60 -16.21 -4.32
CA LYS A 76 -5.22 -17.24 -5.30
C LYS A 76 -6.33 -18.25 -5.64
N TYR A 77 -7.24 -18.55 -4.70
CA TYR A 77 -8.36 -19.48 -4.90
C TYR A 77 -9.55 -18.88 -5.66
N ASP A 78 -9.62 -17.55 -5.76
CA ASP A 78 -10.69 -16.84 -6.46
C ASP A 78 -10.32 -16.55 -7.94
N LEU A 79 -9.11 -16.95 -8.35
CA LEU A 79 -8.61 -16.78 -9.71
C LEU A 79 -9.25 -17.78 -10.67
N VAL A 80 -9.56 -17.31 -11.88
CA VAL A 80 -10.11 -18.17 -12.95
C VAL A 80 -8.95 -18.85 -13.67
N ASN A 81 -8.92 -20.18 -13.74
CA ASN A 81 -7.96 -20.88 -14.60
C ASN A 81 -8.34 -20.65 -16.07
N VAL A 82 -7.51 -19.90 -16.79
CA VAL A 82 -7.71 -19.66 -18.23
C VAL A 82 -7.07 -20.79 -19.04
N ASN A 83 -5.83 -21.13 -18.71
CA ASN A 83 -5.08 -22.28 -19.24
C ASN A 83 -3.84 -22.55 -18.37
N ASP A 84 -2.95 -23.44 -18.82
CA ASP A 84 -1.74 -23.83 -18.08
C ASP A 84 -0.81 -22.66 -17.75
N GLY A 85 -0.69 -21.65 -18.61
CA GLY A 85 0.21 -20.51 -18.43
C GLY A 85 -0.43 -19.25 -17.82
N TYR A 86 -1.77 -19.18 -17.72
CA TYR A 86 -2.46 -17.94 -17.38
C TYR A 86 -3.59 -18.10 -16.33
N TRP A 87 -3.68 -17.11 -15.46
CA TRP A 87 -4.82 -16.86 -14.58
C TRP A 87 -5.68 -15.71 -15.12
N GLY A 88 -6.95 -15.73 -14.76
CA GLY A 88 -7.90 -14.62 -14.95
C GLY A 88 -8.26 -13.99 -13.61
N VAL A 89 -8.09 -12.67 -13.50
CA VAL A 89 -8.58 -11.88 -12.36
C VAL A 89 -9.86 -11.17 -12.78
N LYS A 90 -10.96 -11.39 -12.07
CA LYS A 90 -12.24 -10.74 -12.35
C LYS A 90 -12.15 -9.23 -12.14
N LYS A 91 -12.70 -8.46 -13.07
CA LYS A 91 -12.80 -6.99 -12.98
C LYS A 91 -13.42 -6.52 -11.67
N GLU A 92 -14.53 -7.13 -11.28
CA GLU A 92 -15.25 -6.82 -10.05
C GLU A 92 -14.36 -7.00 -8.80
N ALA A 93 -13.48 -8.01 -8.81
CA ALA A 93 -12.55 -8.26 -7.71
C ALA A 93 -11.43 -7.19 -7.65
N VAL A 94 -11.00 -6.67 -8.80
CA VAL A 94 -10.08 -5.53 -8.90
C VAL A 94 -10.73 -4.28 -8.34
N GLU A 95 -11.95 -3.95 -8.78
CA GLU A 95 -12.72 -2.79 -8.32
C GLU A 95 -13.00 -2.86 -6.81
N ALA A 96 -13.37 -4.04 -6.30
CA ALA A 96 -13.61 -4.25 -4.86
C ALA A 96 -12.33 -4.05 -4.03
N ALA A 97 -11.17 -4.51 -4.51
CA ALA A 97 -9.90 -4.26 -3.84
C ALA A 97 -9.57 -2.77 -3.79
N ILE A 98 -9.77 -2.06 -4.91
CA ILE A 98 -9.52 -0.61 -4.98
C ILE A 98 -10.44 0.15 -4.02
N TYR A 99 -11.72 -0.20 -3.99
CA TYR A 99 -12.65 0.39 -3.04
C TYR A 99 -12.24 0.13 -1.59
N LYS A 100 -11.84 -1.11 -1.27
CA LYS A 100 -11.42 -1.50 0.08
C LYS A 100 -10.22 -0.70 0.58
N TYR A 101 -9.20 -0.51 -0.26
CA TYR A 101 -7.90 0.04 0.18
C TYR A 101 -7.75 1.54 -0.10
N PHE A 102 -8.48 2.11 -1.05
CA PHE A 102 -8.42 3.53 -1.39
C PHE A 102 -9.73 4.29 -1.16
N GLY A 103 -10.80 3.59 -0.78
CA GLY A 103 -12.12 4.21 -0.55
C GLY A 103 -12.78 4.78 -1.81
N ARG A 104 -12.31 4.39 -3.01
CA ARG A 104 -12.73 4.95 -4.29
C ARG A 104 -13.43 3.90 -5.15
N SER A 105 -14.64 4.22 -5.58
CA SER A 105 -15.30 3.48 -6.66
C SER A 105 -14.72 3.94 -7.99
N ILE A 106 -14.27 2.98 -8.80
CA ILE A 106 -13.79 3.23 -10.15
C ILE A 106 -14.48 2.28 -11.12
N GLN A 107 -14.48 2.64 -12.40
CA GLN A 107 -14.76 1.70 -13.48
C GLN A 107 -13.42 1.21 -14.02
N ALA A 108 -12.99 0.03 -13.58
CA ALA A 108 -11.70 -0.51 -13.99
C ALA A 108 -11.72 -0.81 -15.50
N ALA A 109 -10.62 -0.45 -16.16
CA ALA A 109 -10.42 -0.62 -17.59
C ALA A 109 -9.06 -1.28 -17.86
N SER A 110 -8.75 -1.57 -19.13
CA SER A 110 -7.41 -1.96 -19.52
C SER A 110 -6.39 -0.91 -19.09
N SER A 111 -5.25 -1.37 -18.61
CA SER A 111 -4.08 -0.55 -18.29
C SER A 111 -2.97 -0.81 -19.29
N ARG A 112 -1.86 -0.05 -19.22
CA ARG A 112 -0.67 -0.32 -20.04
C ARG A 112 -0.11 -1.74 -19.87
N GLN A 113 -0.28 -2.33 -18.68
CA GLN A 113 0.28 -3.64 -18.34
C GLN A 113 -0.72 -4.79 -18.44
N TYR A 114 -2.01 -4.50 -18.31
CA TYR A 114 -3.05 -5.52 -18.21
C TYR A 114 -4.24 -5.20 -19.09
N THR A 115 -4.49 -6.08 -20.05
CA THR A 115 -5.66 -6.01 -20.93
C THR A 115 -6.87 -6.64 -20.25
N LEU A 116 -7.99 -5.92 -20.27
CA LEU A 116 -9.29 -6.41 -19.84
C LEU A 116 -10.07 -6.98 -21.04
N THR A 117 -10.45 -8.25 -20.98
CA THR A 117 -11.26 -8.92 -22.00
C THR A 117 -12.34 -9.75 -21.32
N ASN A 118 -13.62 -9.55 -21.69
CA ASN A 118 -14.77 -10.27 -21.10
C ASN A 118 -14.76 -10.26 -19.56
N ASP A 119 -14.57 -9.07 -18.97
CA ASP A 119 -14.49 -8.83 -17.52
C ASP A 119 -13.38 -9.61 -16.78
N LEU A 120 -12.38 -10.10 -17.50
CA LEU A 120 -11.19 -10.75 -16.96
C LEU A 120 -9.90 -10.04 -17.39
N TYR A 121 -9.03 -9.79 -16.42
CA TYR A 121 -7.63 -9.48 -16.67
C TYR A 121 -6.84 -10.78 -16.75
N ILE A 122 -6.21 -11.03 -17.90
CA ILE A 122 -5.41 -12.23 -18.12
C ILE A 122 -3.97 -11.94 -17.71
N VAL A 123 -3.45 -12.74 -16.78
CA VAL A 123 -2.12 -12.56 -16.19
C VAL A 123 -1.35 -13.88 -16.19
N PRO A 124 -0.04 -13.86 -16.43
CA PRO A 124 0.76 -15.07 -16.38
C PRO A 124 0.76 -15.66 -14.97
N LYS A 125 0.81 -16.98 -14.85
CA LYS A 125 1.02 -17.63 -13.55
C LYS A 125 2.43 -17.31 -13.04
N ALA A 126 2.54 -16.84 -11.80
CA ALA A 126 3.84 -16.50 -11.22
C ALA A 126 4.67 -17.77 -10.90
N GLY A 127 5.98 -17.71 -11.16
CA GLY A 127 6.98 -18.61 -10.58
C GLY A 127 7.64 -17.87 -9.42
N GLY A 128 7.81 -18.51 -8.26
CA GLY A 128 8.17 -17.84 -6.99
C GLY A 128 9.30 -16.81 -7.12
N GLU A 129 9.02 -15.58 -6.71
CA GLU A 129 9.96 -14.46 -6.74
C GLU A 129 10.28 -13.99 -5.31
N ALA A 130 11.29 -13.13 -5.18
CA ALA A 130 11.51 -12.33 -3.97
C ALA A 130 10.23 -11.58 -3.60
N PHE A 131 9.94 -11.45 -2.30
CA PHE A 131 8.73 -10.79 -1.84
C PHE A 131 9.06 -9.49 -1.11
N THR A 132 8.13 -8.54 -1.18
CA THR A 132 8.29 -7.20 -0.61
C THR A 132 7.22 -7.02 0.46
N PHE A 133 7.57 -6.44 1.60
CA PHE A 133 6.64 -6.14 2.68
C PHE A 133 6.93 -4.77 3.28
N ALA A 134 6.02 -4.24 4.08
CA ALA A 134 6.18 -2.96 4.75
C ALA A 134 5.95 -3.08 6.25
N GLN A 135 6.68 -2.26 7.01
CA GLN A 135 6.49 -2.09 8.45
C GLN A 135 6.27 -0.63 8.80
N VAL A 136 5.30 -0.34 9.67
CA VAL A 136 5.05 1.02 10.15
C VAL A 136 6.20 1.45 11.08
N ALA A 137 6.92 2.50 10.69
CA ALA A 137 8.02 3.08 11.44
C ALA A 137 7.55 4.21 12.37
N ASP A 138 6.57 4.99 11.94
CA ASP A 138 5.97 6.07 12.72
C ASP A 138 4.46 6.19 12.43
N TRP A 139 3.69 6.58 13.44
CA TRP A 139 2.23 6.66 13.37
C TRP A 139 1.71 7.76 14.28
N ASN A 140 1.05 8.75 13.70
CA ASN A 140 0.58 9.93 14.41
C ASN A 140 -0.86 10.26 14.01
N GLU A 141 -1.76 10.35 14.99
CA GLU A 141 -3.12 10.86 14.77
C GLU A 141 -3.07 12.39 14.64
N SER A 142 -3.49 12.90 13.48
CA SER A 142 -3.51 14.34 13.19
C SER A 142 -4.86 15.00 13.54
N GLY A 143 -5.77 14.24 14.15
CA GLY A 143 -7.16 14.64 14.46
C GLY A 143 -8.15 14.29 13.35
N ASN A 144 -9.45 14.34 13.67
CA ASN A 144 -10.56 14.10 12.73
C ASN A 144 -10.52 12.74 11.99
N GLY A 145 -9.93 11.70 12.59
CA GLY A 145 -9.84 10.38 11.97
C GLY A 145 -8.86 10.33 10.78
N VAL A 146 -7.82 11.16 10.83
CA VAL A 146 -6.69 11.17 9.89
C VAL A 146 -5.42 10.78 10.62
N TRP A 147 -4.64 9.88 10.04
CA TRP A 147 -3.33 9.50 10.55
C TRP A 147 -2.27 9.70 9.48
N THR A 148 -1.09 10.13 9.94
CA THR A 148 0.10 10.30 9.10
C THR A 148 1.27 9.56 9.72
N GLY A 149 2.27 9.23 8.91
CA GLY A 149 3.43 8.51 9.43
C GLY A 149 4.40 8.08 8.35
N LEU A 150 5.22 7.10 8.71
CA LEU A 150 6.28 6.55 7.88
C LEU A 150 6.17 5.03 7.85
N ALA A 151 6.26 4.45 6.65
CA ALA A 151 6.40 3.01 6.45
C ALA A 151 7.77 2.71 5.82
N ASN A 152 8.47 1.72 6.37
CA ASN A 152 9.67 1.15 5.78
C ASN A 152 9.27 -0.01 4.88
N VAL A 153 9.74 -0.02 3.64
CA VAL A 153 9.52 -1.10 2.67
C VAL A 153 10.79 -1.93 2.58
N TYR A 154 10.64 -3.24 2.76
CA TYR A 154 11.72 -4.21 2.70
C TYR A 154 11.49 -5.21 1.58
N THR A 155 12.59 -5.70 1.02
CA THR A 155 12.59 -6.82 0.07
C THR A 155 13.37 -7.97 0.68
N ALA A 156 12.73 -9.14 0.76
CA ALA A 156 13.34 -10.38 1.23
C ALA A 156 13.54 -11.36 0.06
N SER A 157 14.53 -12.23 0.18
CA SER A 157 14.72 -13.30 -0.80
C SER A 157 13.52 -14.27 -0.78
N SER A 158 13.38 -15.07 -1.84
CA SER A 158 12.37 -16.13 -1.88
C SER A 158 12.63 -17.26 -0.87
N GLY A 159 13.83 -17.34 -0.29
CA GLY A 159 14.23 -18.30 0.74
C GLY A 159 14.04 -17.80 2.17
N PHE A 160 13.62 -16.55 2.36
CA PHE A 160 13.50 -15.97 3.70
C PHE A 160 12.37 -16.64 4.48
N THR A 161 12.69 -17.10 5.69
CA THR A 161 11.75 -17.80 6.58
C THR A 161 11.57 -17.10 7.93
N GLY A 162 12.21 -15.94 8.12
CA GLY A 162 12.11 -15.17 9.35
C GLY A 162 10.77 -14.45 9.50
N ASN A 163 10.51 -13.93 10.70
CA ASN A 163 9.27 -13.19 10.98
C ASN A 163 9.27 -11.82 10.29
N VAL A 164 8.37 -11.59 9.33
CA VAL A 164 8.23 -10.29 8.62
C VAL A 164 7.80 -9.12 9.50
N HIS A 165 7.29 -9.39 10.71
CA HIS A 165 6.99 -8.38 11.73
C HIS A 165 8.15 -8.17 12.73
N GLY A 166 9.25 -8.91 12.55
CA GLY A 166 10.43 -8.80 13.40
C GLY A 166 11.23 -7.52 13.14
N THR A 167 12.10 -7.17 14.07
CA THR A 167 13.07 -6.07 13.90
C THR A 167 14.28 -6.52 13.10
N VAL A 168 15.07 -5.56 12.60
CA VAL A 168 16.34 -5.83 11.90
C VAL A 168 17.30 -6.64 12.78
N GLU A 169 17.33 -6.38 14.09
CA GLU A 169 18.14 -7.14 15.05
C GLU A 169 17.65 -8.59 15.19
N GLN A 170 16.33 -8.81 15.16
CA GLN A 170 15.76 -10.16 15.15
C GLN A 170 16.15 -10.91 13.87
N TRP A 171 15.99 -10.28 12.70
CA TRP A 171 16.37 -10.89 11.42
C TRP A 171 17.86 -11.24 11.36
N ARG A 172 18.74 -10.35 11.82
CA ARG A 172 20.20 -10.63 11.88
C ARG A 172 20.55 -11.81 12.77
N ARG A 173 19.76 -12.06 13.81
CA ARG A 173 19.98 -13.19 14.73
C ARG A 173 19.43 -14.50 14.18
N GLU A 174 18.28 -14.45 13.50
CA GLU A 174 17.56 -15.64 13.02
C GLU A 174 18.04 -16.08 11.63
N ALA A 175 18.34 -15.14 10.75
CA ALA A 175 18.75 -15.36 9.36
C ALA A 175 19.83 -14.35 8.93
N PRO A 176 21.05 -14.39 9.49
CA PRO A 176 22.11 -13.40 9.23
C PRO A 176 22.50 -13.27 7.75
N GLU A 177 22.39 -14.36 6.98
CA GLU A 177 22.75 -14.41 5.55
C GLU A 177 21.60 -13.99 4.63
N ASP A 178 20.40 -13.76 5.17
CA ASP A 178 19.20 -13.43 4.39
C ASP A 178 18.36 -12.35 5.09
N VAL A 179 19.04 -11.30 5.57
CA VAL A 179 18.39 -10.17 6.21
C VAL A 179 17.62 -9.35 5.16
N PRO A 180 16.30 -9.12 5.33
CA PRO A 180 15.54 -8.29 4.41
C PRO A 180 16.17 -6.91 4.21
N ALA A 181 16.32 -6.51 2.95
CA ALA A 181 16.93 -5.24 2.59
C ALA A 181 15.88 -4.12 2.66
N LEU A 182 16.21 -3.00 3.33
CA LEU A 182 15.37 -1.79 3.26
C LEU A 182 15.49 -1.20 1.86
N THR A 183 14.41 -1.24 1.08
CA THR A 183 14.37 -0.82 -0.32
C THR A 183 13.57 0.46 -0.55
N GLY A 184 12.81 0.92 0.45
CA GLY A 184 12.11 2.19 0.36
C GLY A 184 11.62 2.73 1.70
N ARG A 185 11.30 4.02 1.71
CA ARG A 185 10.61 4.69 2.82
C ARG A 185 9.49 5.52 2.25
N TYR A 186 8.30 5.37 2.81
CA TYR A 186 7.11 6.04 2.32
C TYR A 186 6.44 6.80 3.44
N MET A 187 6.29 8.11 3.27
CA MET A 187 5.36 8.87 4.07
C MET A 187 3.94 8.51 3.65
N PHE A 188 3.04 8.36 4.60
CA PHE A 188 1.65 8.06 4.29
C PHE A 188 0.68 9.00 5.00
N THR A 189 -0.51 9.09 4.41
CA THR A 189 -1.72 9.57 5.05
C THR A 189 -2.78 8.49 4.90
N VAL A 190 -3.50 8.17 5.98
CA VAL A 190 -4.64 7.25 5.96
C VAL A 190 -5.82 7.86 6.70
N THR A 191 -7.03 7.45 6.33
CA THR A 191 -8.27 7.81 7.02
C THR A 191 -9.09 6.57 7.32
N ARG A 192 -10.10 6.69 8.19
CA ARG A 192 -11.08 5.62 8.34
C ARG A 192 -11.83 5.42 7.02
N SER A 193 -12.13 4.17 6.70
CA SER A 193 -12.99 3.85 5.58
C SER A 193 -14.40 4.39 5.83
N PRO A 194 -15.03 5.05 4.84
CA PRO A 194 -16.41 5.49 4.97
C PRO A 194 -17.41 4.32 5.05
N ALA A 195 -17.01 3.12 4.62
CA ALA A 195 -17.85 1.92 4.61
C ALA A 195 -17.69 1.03 5.86
N ASP A 196 -16.55 1.15 6.56
CA ASP A 196 -16.22 0.31 7.71
C ASP A 196 -15.25 1.07 8.64
N ALA A 197 -15.74 1.53 9.78
CA ALA A 197 -14.96 2.36 10.71
C ALA A 197 -13.74 1.64 11.32
N GLU A 198 -13.68 0.31 11.22
CA GLU A 198 -12.55 -0.51 11.69
C GLU A 198 -11.46 -0.68 10.62
N ARG A 199 -11.67 -0.14 9.41
CA ARG A 199 -10.70 -0.20 8.30
C ARG A 199 -10.09 1.16 8.00
N TYR A 200 -8.85 1.12 7.54
CA TYR A 200 -8.18 2.27 6.97
C TYR A 200 -8.26 2.26 5.44
N VAL A 201 -8.23 3.45 4.86
CA VAL A 201 -8.00 3.67 3.43
C VAL A 201 -6.75 4.54 3.27
N LEU A 202 -5.95 4.24 2.25
CA LEU A 202 -4.75 4.99 1.92
C LEU A 202 -5.12 6.23 1.13
N VAL A 203 -4.67 7.38 1.65
CA VAL A 203 -4.91 8.71 1.08
C VAL A 203 -3.66 9.23 0.39
N ASP A 204 -2.50 9.12 1.03
CA ASP A 204 -1.23 9.54 0.43
C ASP A 204 -0.17 8.44 0.62
N TRP A 205 0.74 8.33 -0.34
CA TRP A 205 1.86 7.40 -0.31
C TRP A 205 3.04 8.04 -1.03
N LEU A 206 4.02 8.57 -0.32
CA LEU A 206 5.09 9.37 -0.90
C LEU A 206 6.45 8.77 -0.57
N GLY A 207 7.08 8.16 -1.57
CA GLY A 207 8.44 7.64 -1.48
C GLY A 207 9.47 8.75 -1.29
N GLN A 208 10.45 8.49 -0.41
CA GLN A 208 11.63 9.33 -0.16
C GLN A 208 12.83 8.92 -1.01
#